data_AF-A0A5D0D0A9-F1
#
_entry.id   AF-A0A5D0D0A9-F1
#
_cell.length_a   1.000
_cell.length_b   1.000
_cell.length_c   1.000
_cell.angle_alpha   90.00
_cell.angle_beta   90.00
_cell.angle_gamma   90.00
#
_symmetry.space_group_name_H-M   'P 1'
#
loop_
_entity.id
_entity.type
_entity.pdbx_description
1 polymer ?
#
loop_
_entity_poly.entity_id
_entity_poly.type
_entity_poly.pdbx_seq_one_letter_code
_entity_poly.pdbx_strand_id
1 'polypeptide(L)'
;MQAKMKRALRYVGKRVRIKTKTGAVLYGTVEEVKSGKLYLKTESLHPRSSKAHAAFAPAILPLVLFDLLAIILLDRRPRRRRLRRL
;
A
#
# COMPACT_ATOMS: atom_id res chain seq x y z
N MET A 1 -11.93 -26.63 22.65
CA MET A 1 -12.23 -25.85 21.42
C MET A 1 -13.66 -25.28 21.37
N GLN A 2 -14.66 -25.97 21.93
CA GLN A 2 -16.08 -25.61 21.82
C GLN A 2 -16.51 -24.29 22.52
N ALA A 3 -15.86 -23.89 23.61
CA ALA A 3 -16.24 -22.69 24.37
C ALA A 3 -16.12 -21.39 23.56
N LYS A 4 -15.08 -21.26 22.72
CA LYS A 4 -14.90 -20.09 21.85
C LYS A 4 -15.98 -20.02 20.78
N MET A 5 -16.40 -21.16 20.25
CA MET A 5 -17.47 -21.25 19.25
C MET A 5 -18.83 -20.87 19.85
N LYS A 6 -19.15 -21.36 21.05
CA LYS A 6 -20.35 -20.95 21.80
C LYS A 6 -20.38 -19.45 22.10
N ARG A 7 -19.21 -18.86 22.40
CA ARG A 7 -19.11 -17.40 22.59
C ARG A 7 -19.36 -16.65 21.29
N ALA A 8 -18.76 -17.09 20.19
CA ALA A 8 -18.94 -16.48 18.87
C ALA A 8 -20.39 -16.51 18.37
N LEU A 9 -21.12 -17.61 18.63
CA LEU A 9 -22.54 -17.73 18.29
C LEU A 9 -23.41 -16.62 18.92
N ARG A 10 -23.04 -16.09 20.09
CA ARG A 10 -23.78 -14.98 20.74
C ARG A 10 -23.62 -13.63 20.03
N TYR A 11 -22.68 -13.54 19.10
CA TYR A 11 -22.39 -12.34 18.32
C TYR A 11 -22.86 -12.44 16.87
N VAL A 12 -23.53 -13.53 16.48
CA VAL A 12 -24.20 -13.65 15.17
C VAL A 12 -25.21 -12.50 15.02
N GLY A 13 -25.19 -11.84 13.87
CA GLY A 13 -26.00 -10.65 13.56
C GLY A 13 -25.47 -9.35 14.18
N LYS A 14 -24.39 -9.38 14.96
CA LYS A 14 -23.81 -8.18 15.61
C LYS A 14 -22.54 -7.70 14.91
N ARG A 15 -22.35 -6.38 14.89
CA ARG A 15 -21.10 -5.76 14.45
C ARG A 15 -20.02 -5.99 15.50
N VAL A 16 -18.87 -6.49 15.07
CA VAL A 16 -17.74 -6.83 15.92
C VAL A 16 -16.43 -6.30 15.36
N ARG A 17 -15.46 -6.09 16.26
CA ARG A 17 -14.06 -5.79 15.94
C ARG A 17 -13.22 -7.04 16.21
N ILE A 18 -12.46 -7.51 15.23
CA ILE A 18 -11.65 -8.72 15.35
C ILE A 18 -10.20 -8.39 15.07
N LYS A 19 -9.32 -8.78 15.99
CA LYS A 19 -7.86 -8.72 15.79
C LYS A 19 -7.39 -10.10 15.33
N THR A 20 -6.80 -10.18 14.14
CA THR A 20 -6.20 -11.41 13.62
C THR A 20 -4.87 -11.69 14.30
N LYS A 21 -4.39 -12.93 14.20
CA LYS A 21 -3.06 -13.30 14.71
C LYS A 21 -1.92 -12.52 14.02
N THR A 22 -2.14 -12.07 12.79
CA THR A 22 -1.21 -11.22 12.03
C THR A 22 -1.22 -9.76 12.48
N GLY A 23 -2.08 -9.39 13.43
CA GLY A 23 -2.21 -8.02 13.94
C GLY A 23 -3.19 -7.14 13.17
N ALA A 24 -3.75 -7.62 12.06
CA ALA A 24 -4.78 -6.90 11.32
C ALA A 24 -6.06 -6.76 12.16
N VAL A 25 -6.70 -5.60 12.06
CA VAL A 25 -7.98 -5.33 12.73
C VAL A 25 -9.07 -5.27 11.67
N LEU A 26 -10.04 -6.16 11.78
CA LEU A 26 -11.19 -6.26 10.89
C LEU A 26 -12.45 -5.80 11.62
N TYR A 27 -13.32 -5.14 10.87
CA TYR A 27 -14.64 -4.72 11.33
C TYR A 27 -15.69 -5.35 10.42
N GLY A 28 -16.74 -5.90 11.00
CA GLY A 28 -17.81 -6.51 10.22
C GLY A 28 -18.90 -7.10 11.10
N THR A 29 -19.95 -7.59 10.46
CA THR A 29 -21.04 -8.30 11.12
C THR A 29 -20.79 -9.79 11.04
N VAL A 30 -20.96 -10.51 12.14
CA VAL A 30 -20.86 -11.98 12.14
C VAL A 30 -22.11 -12.53 11.45
N GLU A 31 -21.97 -13.14 10.27
CA GLU A 31 -23.10 -13.77 9.56
C GLU A 31 -23.32 -15.20 10.06
N GLU A 32 -22.26 -15.99 10.18
CA GLU A 32 -22.38 -17.41 10.53
C GLU A 32 -21.13 -17.91 11.27
N VAL A 33 -21.32 -18.94 12.11
CA VAL A 33 -20.23 -19.70 12.73
C VAL A 33 -20.43 -21.18 12.42
N LYS A 34 -19.59 -21.75 11.56
CA LYS A 34 -19.73 -23.14 11.09
C LYS A 34 -18.38 -23.84 11.03
N SER A 35 -18.33 -25.10 11.47
CA SER A 35 -17.13 -25.96 11.39
C SER A 35 -15.87 -25.31 11.97
N GLY A 36 -16.00 -24.57 13.07
CA GLY A 36 -14.88 -23.84 13.69
C GLY A 36 -14.42 -22.58 12.94
N LYS A 37 -15.09 -22.20 11.85
CA LYS A 37 -14.85 -20.98 11.08
C LYS A 37 -15.91 -19.93 11.43
N LEU A 38 -15.49 -18.67 11.43
CA LEU A 38 -16.34 -17.51 11.68
C LEU A 38 -16.42 -16.69 10.39
N TYR A 39 -17.62 -16.53 9.85
CA TYR A 39 -17.89 -15.78 8.62
C TYR A 39 -18.29 -14.36 8.97
N LEU A 40 -17.64 -13.41 8.32
CA LEU A 40 -17.81 -11.98 8.55
C LEU A 40 -18.25 -11.31 7.27
N LYS A 41 -19.38 -10.60 7.35
CA LYS A 41 -19.74 -9.62 6.36
C LYS A 41 -19.00 -8.33 6.69
N THR A 42 -17.94 -8.08 5.94
CA THR A 42 -17.20 -6.82 5.99
C THR A 42 -17.88 -5.86 5.02
N GLU A 43 -18.34 -4.70 5.50
CA GLU A 43 -18.64 -3.58 4.61
C GLU A 43 -17.32 -3.16 3.96
N SER A 44 -17.18 -3.44 2.67
CA SER A 44 -15.98 -3.17 1.87
C SER A 44 -15.85 -1.68 1.57
N LEU A 45 -15.77 -0.86 2.62
CA LEU A 45 -15.36 0.53 2.58
C LEU A 45 -14.54 0.79 3.85
N HIS A 46 -13.39 0.13 3.94
CA HIS A 46 -12.26 0.85 4.51
C HIS A 46 -11.40 1.31 3.34
N PRO A 47 -11.20 2.63 3.18
CA PRO A 47 -10.28 3.14 2.19
C PRO A 47 -8.95 2.45 2.47
N ARG A 48 -8.31 2.08 1.39
CA ARG A 48 -6.95 1.55 1.32
C ARG A 48 -5.98 2.61 1.85
N SER A 49 -6.04 2.87 3.16
CA SER A 49 -5.02 3.50 3.99
C SER A 49 -4.07 2.41 4.49
N SER A 50 -3.79 1.43 3.61
CA SER A 50 -2.39 1.09 3.43
C SER A 50 -1.73 2.41 3.07
N LYS A 51 -1.21 3.07 4.10
CA LYS A 51 -0.08 3.97 4.01
C LYS A 51 1.09 3.15 3.43
N ALA A 52 0.95 2.71 2.18
CA ALA A 52 2.06 2.77 1.26
C ALA A 52 2.34 4.27 1.18
N HIS A 53 3.14 4.75 2.13
CA HIS A 53 4.03 5.85 1.84
C HIS A 53 4.80 5.38 0.61
N ALA A 54 4.27 5.67 -0.57
CA ALA A 54 5.11 6.00 -1.69
C ALA A 54 5.88 7.23 -1.21
N ALA A 55 6.93 6.99 -0.43
CA ALA A 55 7.98 7.94 -0.12
C ALA A 55 8.84 8.16 -1.38
N PHE A 56 8.20 8.20 -2.54
CA PHE A 56 8.73 8.84 -3.71
C PHE A 56 8.17 10.24 -3.63
N ALA A 57 8.90 11.10 -2.91
CA ALA A 57 8.70 12.53 -2.97
C ALA A 57 8.51 12.90 -4.46
N PRO A 58 7.36 13.44 -4.88
CA PRO A 58 7.03 13.58 -6.30
C PRO A 58 7.88 14.65 -7.01
N ALA A 59 8.90 15.18 -6.34
CA ALA A 59 9.80 16.19 -6.87
C ALA A 59 11.27 15.73 -7.02
N ILE A 60 11.74 14.70 -6.31
CA ILE A 60 13.16 14.29 -6.39
C ILE A 60 13.44 13.51 -7.67
N LEU A 61 12.53 12.60 -8.05
CA LEU A 61 12.65 11.80 -9.26
C LEU A 61 12.73 12.66 -10.56
N PRO A 62 11.89 13.70 -10.77
CA PRO A 62 12.02 14.53 -11.96
C PRO A 62 13.31 15.37 -11.99
N LEU A 63 13.81 15.83 -10.83
CA LEU A 63 15.06 16.60 -10.76
C LEU A 63 16.27 15.77 -11.21
N VAL A 64 16.42 14.54 -10.71
CA VAL A 64 17.55 13.67 -11.06
C VAL A 64 17.49 13.22 -12.53
N LEU A 65 16.30 12.92 -13.06
CA LEU A 65 16.12 12.55 -14.47
C LEU A 65 16.46 13.72 -15.42
N PHE A 66 16.06 14.95 -15.06
CA PHE A 66 16.41 16.13 -15.84
C PHE A 66 17.92 16.39 -15.84
N ASP A 67 18.58 16.25 -14.68
CA ASP A 67 20.01 16.49 -14.54
C ASP A 67 20.85 15.49 -15.35
N LEU A 68 20.48 14.20 -15.32
CA LEU A 68 21.11 13.16 -16.17
C LEU A 68 20.91 13.46 -17.66
N LEU A 69 19.72 13.93 -18.06
CA LEU A 69 19.43 14.29 -19.45
C LEU A 69 20.22 15.52 -19.90
N ALA A 70 20.42 16.50 -19.02
CA ALA A 70 21.24 17.68 -19.28
C ALA A 70 22.71 17.30 -19.53
N ILE A 71 23.28 16.39 -18.73
CA ILE A 71 24.65 15.88 -18.92
C ILE A 71 24.77 15.19 -20.28
N ILE A 72 23.84 14.30 -20.63
CA ILE A 72 23.86 13.59 -21.92
C ILE A 72 23.76 14.58 -23.10
N LEU A 73 22.94 15.63 -22.97
CA LEU A 73 22.78 16.64 -24.01
C LEU A 73 24.01 17.54 -24.15
N LEU A 74 24.69 17.85 -23.05
CA LEU A 74 25.94 18.63 -23.02
C LEU A 74 27.13 17.82 -23.55
N ASP A 75 27.22 16.54 -23.19
CA ASP A 75 28.28 15.63 -23.64
C ASP A 75 28.23 15.39 -25.16
N ARG A 76 27.02 15.43 -25.74
CA ARG A 76 26.83 15.33 -27.20
C ARG A 76 27.14 16.59 -27.98
N ARG A 77 27.62 17.69 -27.36
CA ARG A 77 28.09 18.83 -28.16
C ARG A 77 29.37 18.42 -28.89
N PRO A 78 29.41 18.43 -30.24
CA PRO A 78 30.66 18.24 -30.96
C PRO A 78 31.58 19.37 -30.51
N ARG A 79 32.67 19.00 -29.84
CA ARG A 79 33.74 19.88 -29.40
C ARG A 79 34.16 20.69 -30.62
N ARG A 80 33.61 21.89 -30.80
CA ARG A 80 34.04 22.84 -31.82
C ARG A 80 35.47 23.19 -31.43
N ARG A 81 36.41 22.39 -31.94
CA ARG A 81 37.82 22.71 -32.03
C ARG A 81 37.86 24.03 -32.79
N ARG A 82 37.89 25.15 -32.06
CA ARG A 82 38.43 26.38 -32.61
C ARG A 82 39.89 26.05 -32.88
N LEU A 83 40.16 25.59 -34.09
CA LEU A 83 41.44 25.83 -34.72
C LEU A 83 41.58 27.35 -34.80
N ARG A 84 42.22 27.95 -33.80
CA ARG A 84 42.97 29.18 -34.03
C ARG A 84 44.21 28.75 -34.81
N ARG A 85 44.12 28.90 -36.13
CA ARG A 85 45.30 29.14 -36.97
C ARG A 85 45.18 30.58 -37.45
N LEU A 86 46.35 31.21 -37.55
CA LEU A 86 46.64 32.63 -37.81
C LEU A 86 46.71 33.45 -36.53
#